data_AF-A0A9E5UU74-F1
#
_entry.id   AF-A0A9E5UU74-F1
#
_cell.length_a   1.000
_cell.length_b   1.000
_cell.length_c   1.000
_cell.angle_alpha   90.00
_cell.angle_beta   90.00
_cell.angle_gamma   90.00
#
_symmetry.space_group_name_H-M   'P 1'
#
loop_
_entity.id
_entity.type
_entity.pdbx_description
1 polymer ?
#
loop_
_entity_poly.entity_id
_entity_poly.type
_entity_poly.pdbx_seq_one_letter_code
_entity_poly.pdbx_strand_id
1 'polypeptide(L)'
;MVPAPPKIATLLGIAARSDVFFLERVRVVDEEPIIYLKNYVVYQSCAGITKQDFENRLLFDVLEQDYNLLIAWGQRTFEAQGAQGEVAAALGLEAGEPVMYAQQIAYLEDDHPIELSDLWIRGGRFRVSAMVKRDHRRSQILAINHPSPQSDTMP
;
A
#
# COMPACT_ATOMS: atom_id res chain seq x y z
N MET A 1 -9.77 -12.92 12.40
CA MET A 1 -10.57 -11.70 12.58
C MET A 1 -10.00 -10.93 13.74
N VAL A 2 -9.85 -9.62 13.59
CA VAL A 2 -9.35 -8.73 14.65
C VAL A 2 -10.13 -7.42 14.60
N PRO A 3 -10.27 -6.70 15.72
CA PRO A 3 -10.78 -5.33 15.69
C PRO A 3 -9.87 -4.45 14.83
N ALA A 4 -10.45 -3.63 13.95
CA ALA A 4 -9.69 -2.72 13.12
C ALA A 4 -8.87 -1.73 13.97
N PRO A 5 -7.54 -1.63 13.75
CA PRO A 5 -6.75 -0.55 14.32
C PRO A 5 -7.32 0.81 13.91
N PRO A 6 -7.19 1.87 14.72
CA PRO A 6 -7.83 3.17 14.45
C PRO A 6 -7.53 3.72 13.04
N LYS A 7 -6.28 3.66 12.59
CA LYS A 7 -5.89 4.10 11.24
C LYS A 7 -6.58 3.29 10.14
N ILE A 8 -6.68 1.97 10.33
CA ILE A 8 -7.33 1.06 9.37
C ILE A 8 -8.82 1.34 9.30
N ALA A 9 -9.49 1.51 10.45
CA ALA A 9 -10.90 1.84 10.50
C ALA A 9 -11.21 3.15 9.76
N THR A 10 -10.39 4.19 9.98
CA THR A 10 -10.51 5.47 9.28
C THR A 10 -10.35 5.33 7.77
N LEU A 11 -9.31 4.62 7.30
CA LEU A 11 -9.04 4.48 5.86
C LEU A 11 -10.08 3.61 5.15
N LEU A 12 -10.65 2.63 5.85
CA LEU A 12 -11.77 1.81 5.35
C LEU A 12 -13.14 2.46 5.57
N GLY A 13 -13.23 3.65 6.16
CA GLY A 13 -14.53 4.31 6.40
C GLY A 13 -15.49 3.50 7.28
N ILE A 14 -14.98 2.60 8.12
CA ILE A 14 -15.78 1.76 9.03
C ILE A 14 -15.78 2.32 10.45
N ALA A 15 -16.76 1.90 11.26
CA ALA A 15 -16.80 2.28 12.66
C ALA A 15 -15.56 1.80 13.41
N ALA A 16 -15.13 2.58 14.42
CA ALA A 16 -14.01 2.21 15.26
C ALA A 16 -14.24 0.83 15.90
N ARG A 17 -13.21 -0.02 15.87
CA ARG A 17 -13.24 -1.40 16.39
C ARG A 17 -14.17 -2.37 15.64
N SER A 18 -14.73 -1.98 14.49
CA SER A 18 -15.36 -2.94 13.57
C SER A 18 -14.38 -4.05 13.21
N ASP A 19 -14.91 -5.26 13.02
CA ASP A 19 -14.09 -6.42 12.70
C ASP A 19 -13.54 -6.35 11.28
N VAL A 20 -12.26 -6.67 11.15
CA VAL A 20 -11.60 -6.89 9.87
C VAL A 20 -11.05 -8.32 9.81
N PHE A 21 -11.08 -8.89 8.61
CA PHE A 21 -10.29 -10.07 8.32
C PHE A 21 -8.85 -9.62 8.03
N PHE A 22 -7.93 -10.06 8.89
CA PHE A 22 -6.51 -9.80 8.76
C PHE A 22 -5.85 -11.03 8.12
N LEU A 23 -5.13 -10.80 7.02
CA LEU A 23 -4.39 -11.81 6.28
C LEU A 23 -2.95 -11.31 6.09
N GLU A 24 -1.99 -12.08 6.58
CA GLU A 24 -0.57 -11.77 6.52
C GLU A 24 0.15 -12.88 5.76
N ARG A 25 0.96 -12.52 4.75
CA ARG A 25 1.59 -13.48 3.84
C ARG A 25 2.96 -13.03 3.38
N VAL A 26 3.79 -14.01 3.04
CA VAL A 26 5.02 -13.82 2.28
C VAL A 26 4.86 -14.52 0.94
N ARG A 27 5.10 -13.81 -0.16
CA ARG A 27 5.15 -14.37 -1.50
C ARG A 27 6.58 -14.77 -1.83
N VAL A 28 6.76 -16.05 -2.13
CA VAL A 28 8.03 -16.65 -2.52
C VAL A 28 8.04 -16.89 -4.04
N VAL A 29 9.16 -16.57 -4.69
CA VAL A 29 9.42 -16.87 -6.10
C VAL A 29 10.82 -17.46 -6.19
N ASP A 30 10.97 -18.62 -6.84
CA ASP A 30 12.26 -19.32 -6.95
C ASP A 30 12.97 -19.48 -5.59
N GLU A 31 12.22 -19.93 -4.57
CA GLU A 31 12.67 -20.11 -3.18
C GLU A 31 13.08 -18.82 -2.43
N GLU A 32 12.91 -17.65 -3.04
CA GLU A 32 13.26 -16.35 -2.45
C GLU A 32 11.99 -15.59 -2.00
N PRO A 33 11.94 -15.06 -0.76
CA PRO A 33 10.84 -14.20 -0.34
C PRO A 33 10.94 -12.82 -1.02
N ILE A 34 9.94 -12.48 -1.82
CA ILE A 34 9.94 -11.27 -2.65
C ILE A 34 9.00 -10.20 -2.12
N ILE A 35 7.85 -10.59 -1.57
CA ILE A 35 6.82 -9.66 -1.09
C ILE A 35 6.33 -10.11 0.28
N TYR A 36 6.35 -9.20 1.24
CA TYR A 36 5.65 -9.35 2.50
C TYR A 36 4.41 -8.46 2.47
N LEU A 37 3.24 -8.99 2.81
CA LEU A 37 1.99 -8.25 2.70
C LEU A 37 1.04 -8.53 3.85
N LYS A 38 0.31 -7.48 4.23
CA LYS A 38 -0.76 -7.47 5.22
C LYS A 38 -2.01 -6.91 4.56
N ASN A 39 -3.08 -7.69 4.51
CA ASN A 39 -4.40 -7.27 4.04
C ASN A 39 -5.35 -7.12 5.24
N TYR A 40 -6.17 -6.08 5.21
CA TYR A 40 -7.28 -5.85 6.12
C TYR A 40 -8.55 -5.72 5.30
N VAL A 41 -9.49 -6.65 5.43
CA VAL A 41 -10.75 -6.68 4.68
C VAL A 41 -11.92 -6.42 5.62
N VAL A 42 -12.90 -5.62 5.19
CA VAL A 42 -14.14 -5.37 5.97
C VAL A 42 -14.90 -6.69 6.16
N TYR A 43 -14.85 -7.26 7.37
CA TYR A 43 -15.29 -8.64 7.60
C TYR A 43 -16.80 -8.83 7.40
N GLN A 44 -17.59 -7.82 7.73
CA GLN A 44 -19.06 -7.87 7.63
C GLN A 44 -19.53 -8.14 6.19
N SER A 45 -18.76 -7.70 5.18
CA SER A 45 -19.06 -7.91 3.76
C SER A 45 -18.70 -9.31 3.27
N CYS A 46 -17.87 -10.05 4.01
CA CYS A 46 -17.35 -11.36 3.62
C CYS A 46 -17.34 -12.34 4.80
N ALA A 47 -18.47 -12.46 5.51
CA ALA A 47 -18.59 -13.32 6.67
C ALA A 47 -18.21 -14.78 6.33
N GLY A 48 -17.36 -15.39 7.15
CA GLY A 48 -16.86 -16.75 6.92
C GLY A 48 -15.61 -16.84 6.04
N ILE A 49 -15.07 -15.73 5.54
CA ILE A 49 -13.81 -15.69 4.75
C ILE A 49 -12.63 -16.37 5.43
N THR A 50 -12.63 -16.45 6.76
CA THR A 50 -11.61 -17.16 7.55
C THR A 50 -11.52 -18.66 7.25
N LYS A 51 -12.52 -19.25 6.59
CA LYS A 51 -12.54 -20.67 6.21
C LYS A 51 -11.89 -20.93 4.85
N GLN A 52 -11.52 -19.87 4.13
CA GLN A 52 -10.93 -19.97 2.80
C GLN A 52 -9.44 -20.31 2.89
N ASP A 53 -8.95 -21.04 1.89
CA ASP A 53 -7.55 -21.40 1.76
C ASP A 53 -6.80 -20.31 0.97
N PHE A 54 -6.11 -19.42 1.69
CA PHE A 54 -5.29 -18.35 1.11
C PHE A 54 -3.84 -18.75 0.84
N GLU A 55 -3.46 -20.02 1.06
CA GLU A 55 -2.20 -20.57 0.55
C GLU A 55 -2.29 -20.79 -0.96
N ASN A 56 -3.45 -21.24 -1.44
CA ASN A 56 -3.67 -21.58 -2.84
C ASN A 56 -4.59 -20.60 -3.60
N ARG A 57 -5.32 -19.72 -2.90
CA ARG A 57 -6.23 -18.76 -3.54
C ARG A 57 -5.78 -17.31 -3.37
N LEU A 58 -6.04 -16.51 -4.40
CA LEU A 58 -5.83 -15.07 -4.36
C LEU A 58 -6.97 -14.40 -3.59
N LEU A 59 -6.63 -13.38 -2.79
CA LEU A 59 -7.62 -12.69 -1.96
C LEU A 59 -8.74 -12.08 -2.80
N PHE A 60 -8.39 -11.37 -3.87
CA PHE A 60 -9.37 -10.71 -4.72
C PHE A 60 -10.26 -11.72 -5.46
N ASP A 61 -9.70 -12.82 -5.98
CA ASP A 61 -10.51 -13.89 -6.56
C ASP A 61 -11.56 -14.43 -5.58
N VAL A 62 -11.19 -14.62 -4.31
CA VAL A 62 -12.13 -15.04 -3.27
C VAL A 62 -13.21 -13.99 -3.04
N LEU A 63 -12.85 -12.71 -2.91
CA LEU A 63 -13.81 -11.62 -2.70
C LEU A 63 -14.81 -11.53 -3.85
N GLU A 64 -14.33 -11.60 -5.09
CA GLU A 64 -15.17 -11.46 -6.29
C GLU A 64 -16.03 -12.71 -6.52
N GLN A 65 -15.46 -13.91 -6.46
CA GLN A 65 -16.14 -15.13 -6.86
C GLN A 65 -17.04 -15.71 -5.77
N ASP A 66 -16.61 -15.65 -4.50
CA ASP A 66 -17.32 -16.30 -3.40
C ASP A 66 -18.23 -15.33 -2.64
N TYR A 67 -17.92 -14.03 -2.67
CA TYR A 67 -18.64 -12.99 -1.94
C TYR A 67 -19.30 -11.94 -2.84
N ASN A 68 -19.11 -12.01 -4.17
CA ASN A 68 -19.66 -11.06 -5.14
C ASN A 68 -19.26 -9.60 -4.82
N LEU A 69 -18.05 -9.40 -4.31
CA LEU A 69 -17.45 -8.11 -4.00
C LEU A 69 -16.51 -7.71 -5.13
N LEU A 70 -17.08 -7.13 -6.19
CA LEU A 70 -16.34 -6.75 -7.40
C LEU A 70 -15.41 -5.57 -7.13
N ILE A 71 -14.10 -5.76 -7.35
CA ILE A 71 -13.11 -4.70 -7.15
C ILE A 71 -13.10 -3.81 -8.39
N ALA A 72 -13.56 -2.57 -8.25
CA ALA A 72 -13.66 -1.64 -9.37
C ALA A 72 -12.35 -0.89 -9.61
N TRP A 73 -11.71 -0.41 -8.55
CA TRP A 73 -10.46 0.34 -8.65
C TRP A 73 -9.69 0.32 -7.33
N GLY A 74 -8.45 0.80 -7.36
CA GLY A 74 -7.63 0.94 -6.16
C GLY A 74 -6.72 2.15 -6.24
N GLN A 75 -6.53 2.81 -5.10
CA GLN A 75 -5.52 3.85 -4.93
C GLN A 75 -4.30 3.23 -4.27
N ARG A 76 -3.14 3.34 -4.93
CA ARG A 76 -1.87 2.84 -4.40
C ARG A 76 -0.84 3.95 -4.28
N THR A 77 -0.21 4.04 -3.12
CA THR A 77 0.94 4.91 -2.87
C THR A 77 2.20 4.07 -2.74
N PHE A 78 3.35 4.69 -3.01
CA PHE A 78 4.65 4.02 -3.00
C PHE A 78 5.64 4.86 -2.21
N GLU A 79 6.46 4.21 -1.39
CA GLU A 79 7.51 4.84 -0.59
C GLU A 79 8.75 3.95 -0.57
N ALA A 80 9.92 4.54 -0.76
CA ALA A 80 11.18 3.83 -0.53
C ALA A 80 11.47 3.80 0.98
N GLN A 81 11.69 2.61 1.53
CA GLN A 81 12.00 2.41 2.93
C GLN A 81 13.24 1.51 3.08
N GLY A 82 13.88 1.58 4.25
CA GLY A 82 14.82 0.54 4.68
C GLY A 82 14.05 -0.56 5.43
N ALA A 83 14.32 -1.83 5.14
CA ALA A 83 13.72 -2.95 5.84
C ALA A 83 14.06 -2.90 7.33
N GLN A 84 13.06 -3.10 8.20
CA GLN A 84 13.24 -3.11 9.65
C GLN A 84 12.30 -4.15 10.29
N GLY A 85 12.69 -4.65 11.46
CA GLY A 85 11.84 -5.52 12.29
C GLY A 85 11.23 -6.69 11.52
N GLU A 86 9.90 -6.79 11.55
CA GLU A 86 9.14 -7.85 10.88
C GLU A 86 9.36 -7.90 9.37
N VAL A 87 9.54 -6.74 8.70
CA VAL A 87 9.73 -6.69 7.24
C VAL A 87 11.08 -7.31 6.87
N ALA A 88 12.13 -6.97 7.61
CA ALA A 88 13.47 -7.53 7.39
C ALA A 88 13.47 -9.04 7.65
N ALA A 89 12.84 -9.49 8.73
CA ALA A 89 12.72 -10.90 9.06
C ALA A 89 11.92 -11.69 8.00
N ALA A 90 10.76 -11.17 7.58
CA ALA A 90 9.87 -11.82 6.61
C ALA A 90 10.50 -11.95 5.21
N LEU A 91 11.33 -10.98 4.82
CA LEU A 91 12.01 -10.95 3.53
C LEU A 91 13.43 -11.52 3.55
N GLY A 92 13.94 -11.97 4.71
CA GLY A 92 15.31 -12.45 4.84
C GLY A 92 16.35 -11.39 4.48
N LEU A 93 16.11 -10.15 4.90
CA LEU A 93 16.96 -8.99 4.65
C LEU A 93 17.66 -8.52 5.92
N GLU A 94 18.80 -7.88 5.75
CA GLU A 94 19.43 -7.09 6.81
C GLU A 94 18.67 -5.77 7.05
N ALA A 95 18.76 -5.26 8.28
CA ALA A 95 18.14 -4.00 8.62
C ALA A 95 18.75 -2.85 7.81
N GLY A 96 17.89 -2.04 7.19
CA GLY A 96 18.28 -0.93 6.31
C GLY A 96 18.39 -1.29 4.84
N GLU A 97 18.32 -2.57 4.45
CA GLU A 97 18.26 -2.96 3.04
C GLU A 97 17.03 -2.35 2.34
N PRO A 98 17.15 -1.93 1.07
CA PRO A 98 16.09 -1.21 0.39
C PRO A 98 14.87 -2.09 0.13
N VAL A 99 13.69 -1.59 0.47
CA VAL A 99 12.39 -2.15 0.11
C VAL A 99 11.49 -1.07 -0.48
N MET A 100 10.62 -1.48 -1.39
CA MET A 100 9.50 -0.64 -1.82
C MET A 100 8.31 -0.95 -0.93
N TYR A 101 7.92 0.00 -0.10
CA TYR A 101 6.62 -0.04 0.57
C TYR A 101 5.54 0.47 -0.38
N ALA A 102 4.41 -0.21 -0.41
CA ALA A 102 3.19 0.27 -1.04
C ALA A 102 2.01 0.10 -0.10
N GLN A 103 1.20 1.13 -0.01
CA GLN A 103 -0.11 1.06 0.62
C GLN A 103 -1.17 1.11 -0.48
N GLN A 104 -2.14 0.21 -0.41
CA GLN A 104 -3.29 0.21 -1.31
C GLN A 104 -4.59 0.25 -0.53
N ILE A 105 -5.56 0.97 -1.07
CA ILE A 105 -6.98 0.83 -0.71
C ILE A 105 -7.71 0.40 -1.98
N ALA A 106 -8.46 -0.70 -1.90
CA ALA A 106 -9.29 -1.20 -2.99
C ALA A 106 -10.76 -0.87 -2.74
N TYR A 107 -11.46 -0.47 -3.80
CA TYR A 107 -12.83 0.03 -3.79
C TYR A 107 -13.73 -0.84 -4.65
N LEU A 108 -14.98 -0.99 -4.20
CA LEU A 108 -16.05 -1.66 -4.94
C LEU A 108 -16.66 -0.71 -6.00
N GLU A 109 -17.59 -1.23 -6.80
CA GLU A 109 -18.31 -0.45 -7.83
C GLU A 109 -19.13 0.72 -7.27
N ASP A 110 -19.50 0.66 -5.99
CA ASP A 110 -20.23 1.72 -5.29
C ASP A 110 -19.30 2.70 -4.55
N ASP A 111 -18.01 2.68 -4.87
CA ASP A 111 -16.94 3.51 -4.29
C ASP A 111 -16.71 3.30 -2.79
N HIS A 112 -17.22 2.22 -2.19
CA HIS A 112 -16.86 1.86 -0.81
C HIS A 112 -15.53 1.09 -0.75
N PRO A 113 -14.62 1.46 0.17
CA PRO A 113 -13.38 0.73 0.38
C PRO A 113 -13.66 -0.63 1.04
N ILE A 114 -13.13 -1.71 0.44
CA ILE A 114 -13.34 -3.08 0.92
C ILE A 114 -12.08 -3.68 1.53
N GLU A 115 -10.91 -3.26 1.05
CA GLU A 115 -9.62 -3.81 1.46
C GLU A 115 -8.58 -2.70 1.58
N LEU A 116 -7.75 -2.80 2.61
CA LEU A 116 -6.52 -2.05 2.75
C LEU A 116 -5.35 -3.03 2.83
N SER A 117 -4.32 -2.77 2.02
CA SER A 117 -3.06 -3.52 2.09
C SER A 117 -1.87 -2.64 2.37
N ASP A 118 -0.99 -3.17 3.22
CA ASP A 118 0.41 -2.77 3.31
C ASP A 118 1.25 -3.89 2.68
N LEU A 119 2.11 -3.55 1.71
CA LEU A 119 3.03 -4.49 1.09
C LEU A 119 4.45 -3.94 1.01
N TRP A 120 5.43 -4.79 1.27
CA TRP A 120 6.86 -4.50 1.16
C TRP A 120 7.46 -5.44 0.14
N ILE A 121 8.04 -4.86 -0.91
CA ILE A 121 8.65 -5.60 -2.01
C ILE A 121 10.16 -5.46 -1.91
N ARG A 122 10.87 -6.58 -1.94
CA ARG A 122 12.34 -6.62 -1.92
C ARG A 122 12.92 -5.70 -2.99
N GLY A 123 13.95 -4.93 -2.63
CA GLY A 123 14.67 -4.05 -3.54
C GLY A 123 15.16 -4.76 -4.80
N GLY A 124 15.14 -4.07 -5.94
CA GLY A 124 15.52 -4.63 -7.24
C GLY A 124 14.48 -5.55 -7.90
N ARG A 125 13.47 -6.03 -7.15
CA ARG A 125 12.37 -6.86 -7.67
C ARG A 125 11.12 -6.07 -8.03
N PHE A 126 11.15 -4.75 -7.89
CA PHE A 126 10.06 -3.85 -8.22
C PHE A 126 10.49 -2.76 -9.22
N ARG A 127 9.66 -2.52 -10.24
CA ARG A 127 9.86 -1.44 -11.22
C ARG A 127 8.50 -0.86 -11.62
N VAL A 128 8.37 0.46 -11.51
CA VAL A 128 7.24 1.22 -12.05
C VAL A 128 7.72 1.93 -13.31
N SER A 129 6.87 1.98 -14.32
CA SER A 129 7.11 2.74 -15.55
C SER A 129 5.87 3.55 -15.89
N ALA A 130 6.08 4.83 -16.21
CA ALA A 130 5.01 5.73 -16.60
C ALA A 130 5.43 6.48 -17.87
N MET A 131 4.49 6.66 -18.80
CA MET A 131 4.68 7.47 -20.00
C MET A 131 4.21 8.89 -19.70
N VAL A 132 5.13 9.85 -19.60
CA VAL A 132 4.80 11.25 -19.35
C VAL A 132 4.87 12.02 -20.66
N LYS A 133 3.75 12.62 -21.07
CA LYS A 133 3.68 13.47 -22.26
C LYS A 133 3.81 14.94 -21.87
N ARG A 134 4.64 15.67 -22.60
CA ARG A 134 4.79 17.12 -22.42
C ARG A 134 3.63 17.86 -23.08
N ASP A 135 2.91 18.67 -22.30
CA ASP A 135 2.01 19.68 -22.86
C ASP A 135 2.86 20.82 -23.45
N HIS A 136 2.61 21.18 -24.73
CA HIS A 136 3.36 22.20 -25.45
C HIS A 136 2.77 23.62 -25.28
N ARG A 137 1.71 23.78 -24.47
CA ARG A 137 1.22 25.11 -24.07
C ARG A 137 2.31 25.85 -23.28
N ARG A 138 2.62 27.10 -23.66
CA ARG A 138 3.65 27.94 -23.01
C ARG A 138 3.30 28.20 -21.54
N SER A 139 3.91 27.47 -20.64
CA SER A 139 4.00 27.84 -19.22
C SER A 139 5.16 28.83 -19.03
N GLN A 140 4.89 29.98 -18.40
CA GLN A 140 5.95 30.88 -17.94
C GLN A 140 6.47 30.38 -16.60
N ILE A 141 7.77 30.13 -16.50
CA ILE A 141 8.45 29.84 -15.23
C ILE A 141 8.87 31.19 -14.63
N LEU A 142 8.28 31.56 -13.50
CA LEU A 142 8.72 32.71 -12.71
C LEU A 142 9.84 32.26 -11.77
N ALA A 143 11.03 32.84 -11.93
CA ALA A 143 12.10 32.66 -10.95
C ALA A 143 11.76 33.44 -9.68
N ILE A 144 11.79 32.78 -8.52
CA ILE A 144 11.70 33.44 -7.22
C ILE A 144 13.13 33.71 -6.76
N ASN A 145 13.56 34.98 -6.84
CA ASN A 145 14.86 35.40 -6.32
C ASN A 145 14.70 35.80 -4.85
N HIS A 146 15.45 35.17 -3.95
CA HIS A 146 15.56 35.62 -2.57
C HIS A 146 16.66 36.69 -2.46
N PRO A 147 16.39 37.86 -1.83
CA PRO A 147 17.42 38.88 -1.64
C PRO A 147 18.51 38.37 -0.68
N SER A 148 19.77 38.52 -1.07
CA SER A 148 20.92 38.26 -0.19
C SER A 148 20.89 39.20 1.02
N PRO A 149 21.19 38.72 2.24
CA PRO A 149 21.33 39.61 3.40
C PRO A 149 22.51 40.56 3.14
N GLN A 150 22.23 41.87 3.13
CA GLN A 150 23.27 42.90 3.07
C GLN A 150 24.09 42.83 4.36
N SER A 151 25.39 42.56 4.22
CA SER A 151 26.34 42.73 5.30
C SER A 151 26.51 44.23 5.55
N ASP A 152 25.95 44.74 6.64
CA ASP A 152 26.28 46.05 7.18
C ASP A 152 27.75 46.07 7.57
N THR A 153 28.62 46.58 6.70
CA THR A 153 29.92 47.11 7.10
C THR A 153 29.72 48.57 7.47
N MET A 154 29.60 48.84 8.77
CA MET A 154 29.73 50.19 9.34
C MET A 154 31.15 50.74 9.10
N PRO A 155 31.29 52.07 8.95
CA PRO A 155 32.54 52.74 8.61
C PRO A 155 33.59 52.76 9.73
#